data_AF-A0A9P3KMX2-F1
#
_entry.id   AF-A0A9P3KMX2-F1
#
_cell.length_a   1.000
_cell.length_b   1.000
_cell.length_c   1.000
_cell.angle_alpha   90.00
_cell.angle_beta   90.00
_cell.angle_gamma   90.00
#
_symmetry.space_group_name_H-M   'P 1'
#
loop_
_entity.id
_entity.type
_entity.pdbx_description
1 polymer ?
#
loop_
_entity_poly.entity_id
_entity_poly.type
_entity_poly.pdbx_seq_one_letter_code
_entity_poly.pdbx_strand_id
1 'polypeptide(L)'
;MSMAMAARLAPATTPLTTARRAALRTGHRLALAAPDVSRVRDRRGDPTYHVMTSAMPHRQQVTIAQATAALHRAEPVSTPEVEALLDSIKWDEKGLVVAIAQHADTGAILMQGFADRDAVSATLASDRATFFSRSRKCLWTKGETSGHFINVLDMYIDCDRDTIIYRGIPDGPTCHTGTDTCFFTKIDASSDPHVKCESASGEDVACAQSTLFQLEGVIAARKKQMEQQQEEQEKTGEAPVKPSWTARLLSNHSLLCSKIREEADELCQTLEGNETSERAASEMADVLYHSMVLLAVKGVKMEDVVGHLRNRFSMSGIDEKASRSPKNKH
;
A
#
# COMPACT_ATOMS: atom_id res chain seq x y z
N MET A 1 -57.75 1.91 -14.20
CA MET A 1 -57.64 3.38 -14.30
C MET A 1 -56.49 3.80 -13.39
N SER A 2 -55.31 4.05 -13.99
CA SER A 2 -54.64 5.37 -14.06
C SER A 2 -54.28 5.93 -12.67
N MET A 3 -53.06 6.39 -12.36
CA MET A 3 -52.05 6.98 -13.22
C MET A 3 -50.70 7.08 -12.48
N ALA A 4 -49.63 7.13 -13.25
CA ALA A 4 -48.22 7.22 -12.87
C ALA A 4 -47.82 8.51 -12.13
N MET A 5 -46.77 8.44 -11.30
CA MET A 5 -45.66 9.41 -11.36
C MET A 5 -44.36 8.78 -10.84
N ALA A 6 -43.41 8.62 -11.76
CA ALA A 6 -42.04 8.24 -11.50
C ALA A 6 -41.19 9.52 -11.44
N ALA A 7 -40.49 9.75 -10.33
CA ALA A 7 -39.46 10.78 -10.24
C ALA A 7 -38.10 10.11 -10.45
N ARG A 8 -37.51 10.38 -11.63
CA ARG A 8 -36.11 10.05 -11.95
C ARG A 8 -35.20 11.06 -11.27
N LEU A 9 -34.27 10.60 -10.43
CA LEU A 9 -33.12 11.39 -10.00
C LEU A 9 -31.94 11.06 -10.93
N ALA A 10 -31.48 12.07 -11.66
CA ALA A 10 -30.28 12.01 -12.51
C ALA A 10 -29.02 12.16 -11.64
N PRO A 11 -27.91 11.46 -11.94
CA PRO A 11 -26.62 11.75 -11.33
C PRO A 11 -26.01 13.00 -11.99
N ALA A 12 -25.67 13.99 -11.17
CA ALA A 12 -24.89 15.15 -11.57
C ALA A 12 -23.47 14.69 -11.96
N THR A 13 -23.16 14.77 -13.24
CA THR A 13 -21.81 14.58 -13.77
C THR A 13 -21.23 15.96 -14.06
N THR A 14 -20.29 16.40 -13.23
CA THR A 14 -19.45 17.55 -13.51
C THR A 14 -18.08 17.03 -13.97
N PRO A 15 -17.57 17.41 -15.15
CA PRO A 15 -16.32 16.87 -15.68
C PRO A 15 -15.12 17.51 -14.96
N LEU A 16 -14.19 16.69 -14.48
CA LEU A 16 -12.86 17.14 -14.05
C LEU A 16 -12.10 17.65 -15.29
N THR A 17 -11.77 18.94 -15.24
CA THR A 17 -11.08 19.70 -16.26
C THR A 17 -9.65 19.19 -16.52
N THR A 18 -9.34 19.16 -17.82
CA THR A 18 -8.19 18.64 -18.56
C THR A 18 -6.83 19.32 -18.29
N ALA A 19 -6.50 19.71 -17.04
CA ALA A 19 -5.34 20.57 -16.76
C ALA A 19 -4.12 19.89 -16.10
N ARG A 20 -4.12 18.56 -15.90
CA ARG A 20 -2.97 17.85 -15.29
C ARG A 20 -2.30 16.79 -16.17
N ARG A 21 -2.57 16.79 -17.48
CA ARG A 21 -1.99 15.85 -18.47
C ARG A 21 -0.79 16.37 -19.27
N ALA A 22 -0.24 17.54 -18.94
CA ALA A 22 0.74 18.24 -19.80
C ALA A 22 2.15 18.45 -19.23
N ALA A 23 2.55 17.81 -18.11
CA ALA A 23 3.84 18.07 -17.46
C ALA A 23 4.87 16.91 -17.55
N LEU A 24 4.77 16.04 -18.56
CA LEU A 24 5.75 14.97 -18.85
C LEU A 24 6.13 14.95 -20.35
N ARG A 25 6.39 16.11 -20.94
CA ARG A 25 6.90 16.24 -22.33
C ARG A 25 7.78 17.48 -22.51
N THR A 26 8.88 17.58 -21.78
CA THR A 26 10.03 18.42 -22.21
C THR A 26 11.32 17.81 -21.66
N GLY A 27 11.93 16.92 -22.44
CA GLY A 27 13.31 16.49 -22.21
C GLY A 27 14.25 17.60 -22.62
N HIS A 28 14.76 18.38 -21.66
CA HIS A 28 15.89 19.25 -21.87
C HIS A 28 17.19 18.45 -21.72
N ARG A 29 17.83 18.18 -22.85
CA ARG A 29 19.16 17.59 -22.97
C ARG A 29 20.18 18.68 -22.63
N LEU A 30 20.75 18.67 -21.42
CA LEU A 30 21.91 19.50 -21.09
C LEU A 30 23.16 18.87 -21.72
N ALA A 31 23.67 19.50 -22.78
CA ALA A 31 24.98 19.21 -23.33
C ALA A 31 26.06 19.85 -22.45
N LEU A 32 26.92 19.03 -21.84
CA LEU A 32 28.15 19.50 -21.20
C LEU A 32 29.18 19.79 -22.29
N ALA A 33 29.51 21.07 -22.48
CA ALA A 33 30.64 21.48 -23.31
C ALA A 33 31.95 21.26 -22.53
N ALA A 34 32.91 20.57 -23.14
CA ALA A 34 34.25 20.40 -22.59
C ALA A 34 35.04 21.72 -22.67
N PRO A 35 35.90 22.05 -21.68
CA PRO A 35 36.71 23.26 -21.75
C PRO A 35 37.89 23.08 -22.72
N ASP A 36 38.14 24.13 -23.50
CA ASP A 36 39.23 24.28 -24.45
C ASP A 36 40.56 24.51 -23.70
N VAL A 37 41.53 23.61 -23.88
CA VAL A 37 42.84 23.66 -23.19
C VAL A 37 43.91 23.96 -24.22
N SER A 38 44.34 25.22 -24.29
CA SER A 38 45.52 25.60 -25.06
C SER A 38 46.80 25.19 -24.30
N ARG A 39 47.63 24.35 -24.96
CA ARG A 39 48.93 23.90 -24.43
C ARG A 39 50.00 24.95 -24.70
N VAL A 40 50.63 25.48 -23.66
CA VAL A 40 51.92 26.18 -23.74
C VAL A 40 52.96 25.35 -22.98
N ARG A 41 54.10 25.06 -23.61
CA ARG A 41 55.23 24.28 -23.04
C ARG A 41 56.39 25.22 -22.71
N ASP A 42 56.99 25.08 -21.52
CA ASP A 42 58.29 25.69 -21.21
C ASP A 42 59.44 24.89 -21.88
N ARG A 43 60.59 25.54 -22.11
CA ARG A 43 61.82 25.06 -22.77
C ARG A 43 62.50 23.86 -22.09
N ARG A 44 61.92 23.29 -21.02
CA ARG A 44 62.36 22.04 -20.38
C ARG A 44 61.29 20.95 -20.27
N GLY A 45 60.16 21.09 -20.96
CA GLY A 45 59.23 19.99 -21.21
C GLY A 45 58.33 19.54 -20.05
N ASP A 46 58.40 20.17 -18.89
CA ASP A 46 57.52 19.86 -17.75
C ASP A 46 56.23 20.70 -17.75
N PRO A 47 55.06 20.11 -17.44
CA PRO A 47 53.81 20.84 -17.32
C PRO A 47 53.72 21.59 -15.99
N THR A 48 53.80 22.92 -16.03
CA THR A 48 53.53 23.80 -14.87
C THR A 48 52.13 24.39 -14.98
N TYR A 49 51.34 24.29 -13.90
CA TYR A 49 50.00 24.85 -13.80
C TYR A 49 50.04 26.15 -12.98
N HIS A 50 49.72 27.28 -13.60
CA HIS A 50 49.46 28.54 -12.89
C HIS A 50 47.94 28.73 -12.76
N VAL A 51 47.43 28.69 -11.53
CA VAL A 51 46.03 29.06 -11.23
C VAL A 51 46.01 30.53 -10.84
N MET A 52 45.47 31.38 -11.71
CA MET A 52 45.03 32.74 -11.34
C MET A 52 43.74 32.62 -10.51
N THR A 53 43.80 33.04 -9.24
CA THR A 53 42.63 33.19 -8.38
C THR A 53 41.86 34.47 -8.75
N SER A 54 40.77 34.33 -9.51
CA SER A 54 39.73 35.36 -9.60
C SER A 54 38.66 35.06 -8.55
N ALA A 55 38.48 35.97 -7.58
CA ALA A 55 37.44 35.89 -6.57
C ALA A 55 36.05 36.00 -7.22
N MET A 56 35.19 35.00 -6.97
CA MET A 56 33.77 34.99 -7.31
C MET A 56 32.94 35.07 -6.02
N PRO A 57 31.78 35.74 -6.02
CA PRO A 57 31.03 36.01 -4.82
C PRO A 57 30.43 34.73 -4.23
N HIS A 58 30.27 34.76 -2.90
CA HIS A 58 29.89 33.66 -2.03
C HIS A 58 28.54 33.06 -2.45
N ARG A 59 28.57 32.02 -3.30
CA ARG A 59 27.41 31.18 -3.59
C ARG A 59 27.24 30.24 -2.41
N GLN A 60 26.23 30.46 -1.57
CA GLN A 60 25.85 29.54 -0.50
C GLN A 60 25.68 28.14 -1.10
N GLN A 61 26.59 27.24 -0.76
CA GLN A 61 26.46 25.82 -1.07
C GLN A 61 25.39 25.25 -0.13
N VAL A 62 24.15 25.19 -0.61
CA VAL A 62 23.16 24.30 -0.01
C VAL A 62 23.63 22.88 -0.29
N THR A 63 24.05 22.17 0.75
CA THR A 63 24.49 20.77 0.64
C THR A 63 23.30 19.88 0.29
N ILE A 64 23.52 18.81 -0.48
CA ILE A 64 22.47 17.83 -0.84
C ILE A 64 21.75 17.31 0.44
N ALA A 65 22.47 17.22 1.56
CA ALA A 65 21.91 16.86 2.88
C ALA A 65 20.83 17.83 3.39
N GLN A 66 20.93 19.13 3.12
CA GLN A 66 19.92 20.13 3.47
C GLN A 66 18.74 20.10 2.49
N ALA A 67 18.99 19.80 1.21
CA ALA A 67 17.92 19.60 0.22
C ALA A 67 17.11 18.32 0.48
N THR A 68 17.72 17.26 1.00
CA THR A 68 17.00 16.05 1.44
C THR A 68 16.22 16.26 2.74
N ALA A 69 16.74 17.04 3.69
CA ALA A 69 16.01 17.37 4.92
C ALA A 69 14.73 18.20 4.66
N ALA A 70 14.74 19.05 3.63
CA ALA A 70 13.58 19.85 3.21
C ALA A 70 12.47 19.03 2.51
N LEU A 71 12.73 17.77 2.14
CA LEU A 71 11.75 16.86 1.50
C LEU A 71 10.93 16.03 2.51
N HIS A 72 11.16 16.21 3.82
CA HIS A 72 10.65 15.28 4.83
C HIS A 72 9.45 15.76 5.64
N ARG A 73 9.24 17.07 5.81
CA ARG A 73 8.06 17.57 6.52
C ARG A 73 7.09 18.17 5.53
N ALA A 74 5.88 17.62 5.50
CA ALA A 74 4.79 18.23 4.76
C ALA A 74 4.45 19.57 5.42
N GLU A 75 4.58 20.66 4.67
CA GLU A 75 4.12 21.96 5.12
C GLU A 75 2.61 22.08 4.89
N PRO A 76 1.86 22.63 5.86
CA PRO A 76 0.43 22.82 5.72
C PRO A 76 0.11 23.79 4.58
N VAL A 77 -1.01 23.54 3.91
CA VAL A 77 -1.57 24.37 2.84
C VAL A 77 -2.87 25.02 3.31
N SER A 78 -2.98 26.33 3.12
CA SER A 78 -4.18 27.10 3.45
C SER A 78 -4.78 27.67 2.17
N THR A 79 -5.68 26.89 1.54
CA THR A 79 -6.58 27.41 0.50
C THR A 79 -7.97 27.61 1.09
N PRO A 80 -8.82 28.48 0.52
CA PRO A 80 -10.19 28.67 1.00
C PRO A 80 -11.00 27.37 1.11
N GLU A 81 -10.78 26.43 0.19
CA GLU A 81 -11.44 25.12 0.19
C GLU A 81 -10.96 24.25 1.35
N VAL A 82 -9.65 24.25 1.62
CA VAL A 82 -9.07 23.52 2.75
C VAL A 82 -9.55 24.12 4.07
N GLU A 83 -9.56 25.44 4.21
CA GLU A 83 -10.06 26.09 5.44
C GLU A 83 -11.53 25.79 5.69
N ALA A 84 -12.37 25.87 4.65
CA ALA A 84 -13.78 25.53 4.76
C ALA A 84 -14.00 24.06 5.18
N LEU A 85 -13.15 23.14 4.70
CA LEU A 85 -13.15 21.75 5.15
C LEU A 85 -12.75 21.64 6.63
N LEU A 86 -11.66 22.30 7.04
CA LEU A 86 -11.14 22.26 8.42
C LEU A 86 -12.13 22.88 9.43
N ASP A 87 -12.85 23.93 9.04
CA ASP A 87 -13.93 24.55 9.83
C ASP A 87 -15.10 23.61 10.05
N SER A 88 -15.26 22.64 9.15
CA SER A 88 -16.34 21.69 9.16
C SER A 88 -16.10 20.51 10.13
N ILE A 89 -14.85 20.35 10.61
CA ILE A 89 -14.39 19.28 11.50
C ILE A 89 -14.67 19.65 12.95
N LYS A 90 -15.17 18.69 13.74
CA LYS A 90 -15.41 18.84 15.18
C LYS A 90 -14.14 18.49 15.95
N TRP A 91 -13.40 19.54 16.32
CA TRP A 91 -12.19 19.44 17.12
C TRP A 91 -12.51 19.27 18.61
N ASP A 92 -11.70 18.50 19.33
CA ASP A 92 -11.79 18.40 20.79
C ASP A 92 -11.33 19.70 21.48
N GLU A 93 -11.45 19.77 22.81
CA GLU A 93 -11.04 20.94 23.60
C GLU A 93 -9.56 21.33 23.44
N LYS A 94 -8.73 20.42 22.92
CA LYS A 94 -7.30 20.62 22.67
C LYS A 94 -7.01 20.95 21.20
N GLY A 95 -8.05 21.11 20.37
CA GLY A 95 -7.91 21.36 18.93
C GLY A 95 -7.49 20.13 18.15
N LEU A 96 -7.77 18.92 18.65
CA LEU A 96 -7.37 17.65 18.05
C LEU A 96 -8.57 16.84 17.55
N VAL A 97 -8.31 15.99 16.56
CA VAL A 97 -9.24 15.00 16.02
C VAL A 97 -8.56 13.62 16.03
N VAL A 98 -9.35 12.54 16.10
CA VAL A 98 -8.81 11.19 15.92
C VAL A 98 -8.54 10.96 14.43
N ALA A 99 -7.35 10.48 14.10
CA ALA A 99 -6.95 10.11 12.76
C ALA A 99 -6.55 8.62 12.72
N ILE A 100 -7.25 7.84 11.90
CA ILE A 100 -7.05 6.40 11.72
C ILE A 100 -6.37 6.16 10.37
N ALA A 101 -5.17 5.59 10.38
CA ALA A 101 -4.54 5.14 9.14
C ALA A 101 -5.05 3.74 8.78
N GLN A 102 -5.61 3.58 7.58
CA GLN A 102 -6.13 2.31 7.08
C GLN A 102 -5.46 1.93 5.76
N HIS A 103 -5.09 0.65 5.63
CA HIS A 103 -4.56 0.11 4.39
C HIS A 103 -5.65 0.10 3.31
N ALA A 104 -5.38 0.70 2.16
CA ALA A 104 -6.38 0.85 1.11
C ALA A 104 -6.88 -0.49 0.54
N ASP A 105 -6.00 -1.49 0.39
CA ASP A 105 -6.41 -2.80 -0.14
C ASP A 105 -6.88 -3.80 0.90
N THR A 106 -6.10 -4.01 1.97
CA THR A 106 -6.39 -5.08 2.92
C THR A 106 -7.53 -4.72 3.87
N GLY A 107 -7.86 -3.43 3.98
CA GLY A 107 -8.79 -2.87 4.95
C GLY A 107 -8.23 -2.84 6.38
N ALA A 108 -7.01 -3.33 6.61
CA ALA A 108 -6.40 -3.37 7.92
C ALA A 108 -6.23 -1.96 8.50
N ILE A 109 -6.61 -1.79 9.76
CA ILE A 109 -6.26 -0.58 10.51
C ILE A 109 -4.77 -0.65 10.82
N LEU A 110 -4.00 0.30 10.30
CA LEU A 110 -2.54 0.33 10.43
C LEU A 110 -2.14 0.92 11.78
N MET A 111 -2.69 2.08 12.11
CA MET A 111 -2.44 2.77 13.38
C MET A 111 -3.51 3.84 13.64
N GLN A 112 -3.56 4.30 14.89
CA GLN A 112 -4.33 5.47 15.30
C GLN A 112 -3.36 6.56 15.79
N GLY A 113 -3.63 7.79 15.38
CA GLY A 113 -2.95 9.00 15.86
C GLY A 113 -3.94 10.14 16.07
N PHE A 114 -3.44 11.25 16.59
CA PHE A 114 -4.22 12.50 16.68
C PHE A 114 -3.74 13.44 15.58
N ALA A 115 -4.61 14.28 15.06
CA ALA A 115 -4.27 15.34 14.13
C ALA A 115 -4.85 16.65 14.63
N ASP A 116 -4.12 17.75 14.46
CA ASP A 116 -4.64 19.11 14.55
C ASP A 116 -4.94 19.63 13.13
N ARG A 117 -5.36 20.91 13.03
CA ARG A 117 -5.67 21.55 11.74
C ARG A 117 -4.48 21.49 10.78
N ASP A 118 -3.29 21.77 11.28
CA ASP A 118 -2.05 21.78 10.50
C ASP A 118 -1.68 20.37 10.01
N ALA A 119 -1.86 19.32 10.84
CA ALA A 119 -1.60 17.94 10.44
C ALA A 119 -2.56 17.46 9.33
N VAL A 120 -3.84 17.81 9.41
CA VAL A 120 -4.83 17.49 8.36
C VAL A 120 -4.48 18.22 7.08
N SER A 121 -4.18 19.51 7.17
CA SER A 121 -3.77 20.34 6.04
C SER A 121 -2.48 19.82 5.37
N ALA A 122 -1.46 19.48 6.15
CA ALA A 122 -0.20 18.92 5.66
C ALA A 122 -0.40 17.55 4.99
N THR A 123 -1.32 16.73 5.50
CA THR A 123 -1.69 15.44 4.87
C THR A 123 -2.33 15.68 3.50
N LEU A 124 -3.28 16.61 3.39
CA LEU A 124 -3.92 16.98 2.12
C LEU A 124 -2.93 17.55 1.09
N ALA A 125 -1.88 18.23 1.57
CA ALA A 125 -0.88 18.84 0.71
C ALA A 125 0.15 17.84 0.14
N SER A 126 0.51 16.84 0.95
CA SER A 126 1.66 15.97 0.67
C SER A 126 1.28 14.55 0.28
N ASP A 127 0.00 14.17 0.42
CA ASP A 127 -0.47 12.80 0.29
C ASP A 127 0.27 11.83 1.23
N ARG A 128 0.75 12.33 2.38
CA ARG A 128 1.44 11.53 3.42
C ARG A 128 0.78 11.70 4.77
N ALA A 129 0.54 10.58 5.45
CA ALA A 129 -0.13 10.59 6.75
C ALA A 129 0.68 11.41 7.78
N THR A 130 0.16 12.59 8.11
CA THR A 130 0.75 13.53 9.06
C THR A 130 -0.12 13.58 10.31
N PHE A 131 0.52 13.46 11.47
CA PHE A 131 -0.14 13.45 12.77
C PHE A 131 0.41 14.55 13.67
N PHE A 132 -0.34 14.90 14.70
CA PHE A 132 0.11 15.75 15.79
C PHE A 132 0.56 14.91 17.00
N SER A 133 1.82 15.04 17.39
CA SER A 133 2.36 14.34 18.55
C SER A 133 2.00 15.09 19.83
N ARG A 134 1.03 14.57 20.60
CA ARG A 134 0.60 15.19 21.88
C ARG A 134 1.73 15.39 22.90
N SER A 135 2.70 14.48 22.94
CA SER A 135 3.85 14.55 23.85
C SER A 135 4.90 15.56 23.40
N ARG A 136 5.24 15.58 22.10
CA ARG A 136 6.25 16.48 21.53
C ARG A 136 5.68 17.86 21.15
N LYS A 137 4.35 18.00 21.11
CA LYS A 137 3.61 19.19 20.70
C LYS A 137 4.05 19.72 19.33
N CYS A 138 4.22 18.80 18.38
CA CYS A 138 4.65 19.13 17.02
C CYS A 138 4.03 18.18 15.99
N LEU A 139 4.03 18.61 14.74
CA LEU A 139 3.72 17.76 13.60
C LEU A 139 4.72 16.62 13.46
N TRP A 140 4.23 15.49 12.96
CA TRP A 140 5.01 14.29 12.69
C TRP A 140 4.41 13.55 11.51
N THR A 141 5.12 13.54 10.39
CA THR A 141 4.75 12.71 9.24
C THR A 141 5.24 11.28 9.49
N LYS A 142 4.33 10.30 9.42
CA LYS A 142 4.70 8.90 9.61
C LYS A 142 5.72 8.51 8.55
N GLY A 143 6.86 7.98 8.98
CA GLY A 143 7.95 7.55 8.10
C GLY A 143 9.14 8.51 8.02
N GLU A 144 9.05 9.73 8.57
CA GLU A 144 10.16 10.72 8.54
C GLU A 144 11.51 10.16 9.03
N THR A 145 11.49 9.30 10.04
CA THR A 145 12.71 8.70 10.60
C THR A 145 13.01 7.32 10.03
N SER A 146 11.99 6.51 9.74
CA SER A 146 12.16 5.10 9.34
C SER A 146 12.14 4.86 7.83
N GLY A 147 11.70 5.84 7.03
CA GLY A 147 11.41 5.67 5.61
C GLY A 147 10.10 4.92 5.29
N HIS A 148 9.41 4.38 6.30
CA HIS A 148 8.12 3.69 6.13
C HIS A 148 6.96 4.68 6.21
N PHE A 149 6.74 5.40 5.10
CA PHE A 149 5.63 6.32 4.95
C PHE A 149 4.30 5.58 4.76
N ILE A 150 3.20 6.30 4.96
CA ILE A 150 1.87 5.89 4.54
C ILE A 150 1.42 6.89 3.49
N ASN A 151 1.39 6.46 2.23
CA ASN A 151 0.98 7.28 1.10
C ASN A 151 -0.55 7.31 1.04
N VAL A 152 -1.14 8.42 1.44
CA VAL A 152 -2.59 8.63 1.53
C VAL A 152 -3.14 8.76 0.12
N LEU A 153 -4.13 7.94 -0.20
CA LEU A 153 -4.88 8.01 -1.46
C LEU A 153 -6.10 8.91 -1.30
N ASP A 154 -6.83 8.73 -0.20
CA ASP A 154 -8.06 9.47 0.09
C ASP A 154 -8.24 9.66 1.59
N MET A 155 -9.04 10.66 1.96
CA MET A 155 -9.42 10.95 3.34
C MET A 155 -10.93 10.89 3.49
N TYR A 156 -11.40 10.26 4.58
CA TYR A 156 -12.81 10.20 4.93
C TYR A 156 -13.04 10.80 6.30
N ILE A 157 -14.16 11.47 6.49
CA ILE A 157 -14.62 11.98 7.78
C ILE A 157 -15.91 11.26 8.17
N ASP A 158 -16.10 10.97 9.45
CA ASP A 158 -17.31 10.34 9.96
C ASP A 158 -18.52 11.29 9.98
N CYS A 159 -19.66 10.78 10.44
CA CYS A 159 -20.95 11.46 10.30
C CYS A 159 -21.15 12.64 11.26
N ASP A 160 -20.54 12.60 12.44
CA ASP A 160 -20.50 13.67 13.45
C ASP A 160 -19.18 14.46 13.44
N ARG A 161 -18.28 14.10 12.53
CA ARG A 161 -17.11 14.85 12.10
C ARG A 161 -16.00 14.99 13.14
N ASP A 162 -15.87 14.03 14.05
CA ASP A 162 -14.80 14.00 15.05
C ASP A 162 -13.78 12.87 14.87
N THR A 163 -13.90 12.09 13.79
CA THR A 163 -12.90 11.10 13.37
C THR A 163 -12.60 11.17 11.86
N ILE A 164 -11.33 11.03 11.51
CA ILE A 164 -10.85 11.00 10.12
C ILE A 164 -10.17 9.66 9.84
N ILE A 165 -10.41 9.10 8.66
CA ILE A 165 -9.65 7.98 8.10
C ILE A 165 -8.70 8.50 7.04
N TYR A 166 -7.40 8.22 7.22
CA TYR A 166 -6.38 8.32 6.19
C TYR A 166 -6.27 6.95 5.50
N ARG A 167 -6.87 6.82 4.31
CA ARG A 167 -6.79 5.57 3.53
C ARG A 167 -5.59 5.62 2.60
N GLY A 168 -4.62 4.72 2.79
CA GLY A 168 -3.35 4.77 2.07
C GLY A 168 -2.60 3.45 1.91
N ILE A 169 -1.46 3.49 1.21
CA ILE A 169 -0.55 2.37 0.99
C ILE A 169 0.75 2.61 1.77
N PRO A 170 1.16 1.71 2.69
CA PRO A 170 2.40 1.84 3.43
C PRO A 170 3.63 1.43 2.59
N ASP A 171 4.76 2.13 2.75
CA ASP A 171 6.04 1.81 2.08
C ASP A 171 6.85 0.69 2.79
N GLY A 172 6.29 0.10 3.83
CA GLY A 172 6.92 -0.91 4.67
C GLY A 172 6.13 -1.13 5.96
N PRO A 173 6.67 -1.86 6.95
CA PRO A 173 5.95 -2.12 8.18
C PRO A 173 5.58 -0.80 8.87
N THR A 174 4.29 -0.66 9.22
CA THR A 174 3.82 0.55 9.89
C THR A 174 4.37 0.64 11.30
N CYS A 175 4.42 -0.50 12.01
CA CYS A 175 4.83 -0.55 13.40
C CYS A 175 6.36 -0.60 13.54
N HIS A 176 6.88 0.01 14.61
CA HIS A 176 8.30 -0.02 14.94
C HIS A 176 8.80 -1.42 15.36
N THR A 177 7.87 -2.34 15.67
CA THR A 177 8.16 -3.76 15.96
C THR A 177 8.44 -4.56 14.69
N GLY A 178 8.23 -3.98 13.49
CA GLY A 178 8.36 -4.66 12.21
C GLY A 178 7.06 -5.28 11.70
N THR A 179 5.93 -5.11 12.40
CA THR A 179 4.61 -5.57 11.94
C THR A 179 3.90 -4.54 11.06
N ASP A 180 3.00 -5.01 10.18
CA ASP A 180 2.25 -4.15 9.25
C ASP A 180 1.25 -3.22 9.95
N THR A 181 0.74 -3.64 11.11
CA THR A 181 -0.20 -2.90 11.94
C THR A 181 0.31 -2.79 13.38
N CYS A 182 -0.12 -1.75 14.10
CA CYS A 182 0.01 -1.65 15.56
C CYS A 182 -0.97 -2.57 16.31
N PHE A 183 -2.02 -3.07 15.67
CA PHE A 183 -3.09 -3.87 16.27
C PHE A 183 -2.84 -5.37 16.07
N PHE A 184 -1.75 -5.87 16.65
CA PHE A 184 -1.32 -7.27 16.55
C PHE A 184 -1.57 -8.12 17.81
N THR A 185 -2.10 -7.52 18.87
CA THR A 185 -2.46 -8.23 20.11
C THR A 185 -3.98 -8.36 20.19
N LYS A 186 -4.48 -9.60 20.16
CA LYS A 186 -5.89 -9.90 20.39
C LYS A 186 -6.22 -9.81 21.88
N ILE A 187 -7.38 -9.25 22.21
CA ILE A 187 -7.91 -9.25 23.58
C ILE A 187 -8.72 -10.54 23.77
N ASP A 188 -8.37 -11.34 24.79
CA ASP A 188 -9.11 -12.52 25.20
C ASP A 188 -9.46 -12.41 26.69
N ALA A 189 -10.73 -12.65 27.03
CA ALA A 189 -11.19 -12.59 28.42
C ALA A 189 -10.64 -13.76 29.27
N SER A 190 -10.16 -14.82 28.63
CA SER A 190 -9.64 -16.03 29.29
C SER A 190 -8.11 -16.04 29.48
N SER A 191 -7.39 -15.05 28.94
CA SER A 191 -5.94 -14.93 29.08
C SER A 191 -5.54 -14.15 30.34
N ASP A 192 -4.58 -14.66 31.10
CA ASP A 192 -4.02 -14.01 32.30
C ASP A 192 -3.37 -12.65 31.93
N PRO A 193 -3.77 -11.53 32.58
CA PRO A 193 -3.24 -10.19 32.31
C PRO A 193 -1.75 -9.98 32.63
N HIS A 194 -1.05 -10.99 33.16
CA HIS A 194 0.39 -10.97 33.42
C HIS A 194 1.22 -11.82 32.45
N VAL A 195 0.60 -12.46 31.46
CA VAL A 195 1.32 -13.05 30.34
C VAL A 195 1.83 -11.90 29.48
N LYS A 196 3.09 -11.54 29.65
CA LYS A 196 3.82 -10.79 28.63
C LYS A 196 3.67 -11.60 27.35
N CYS A 197 3.11 -11.00 26.30
CA CYS A 197 3.28 -11.52 24.95
C CYS A 197 4.78 -11.45 24.66
N GLU A 198 5.49 -12.51 25.04
CA GLU A 198 6.81 -12.78 24.50
C GLU A 198 6.65 -12.76 22.99
N SER A 199 7.57 -12.06 22.32
CA SER A 199 7.68 -12.01 20.88
C SER A 199 7.58 -13.43 20.34
N ALA A 200 6.38 -13.81 19.90
CA ALA A 200 6.14 -15.08 19.27
C ALA A 200 7.05 -15.09 18.04
N SER A 201 8.08 -15.92 18.14
CA SER A 201 8.96 -16.25 17.05
C SER A 201 8.12 -16.70 15.86
N GLY A 202 7.87 -15.79 14.92
CA GLY A 202 7.54 -16.07 13.51
C GLY A 202 6.25 -16.83 13.20
N GLU A 203 5.45 -17.24 14.17
CA GLU A 203 4.26 -18.08 13.97
C GLU A 203 3.09 -17.51 14.78
N ASP A 204 2.02 -17.14 14.06
CA ASP A 204 0.76 -16.57 14.58
C ASP A 204 0.79 -15.16 15.18
N VAL A 205 1.18 -14.17 14.38
CA VAL A 205 0.74 -12.79 14.62
C VAL A 205 -0.72 -12.67 14.17
N ALA A 206 -1.66 -13.00 15.07
CA ALA A 206 -3.09 -12.74 14.88
C ALA A 206 -3.35 -11.23 14.84
N CYS A 207 -3.08 -10.62 13.69
CA CYS A 207 -3.31 -9.22 13.43
C CYS A 207 -4.76 -8.98 13.00
N ALA A 208 -5.26 -7.77 13.22
CA ALA A 208 -6.59 -7.33 12.80
C ALA A 208 -6.70 -7.18 11.27
N GLN A 209 -6.54 -8.29 10.55
CA GLN A 209 -6.62 -8.41 9.09
C GLN A 209 -8.01 -8.89 8.64
N SER A 210 -8.34 -8.65 7.38
CA SER A 210 -9.55 -9.21 6.74
C SER A 210 -9.37 -10.70 6.39
N THR A 211 -10.49 -11.39 6.18
CA THR A 211 -10.54 -12.86 6.01
C THR A 211 -9.61 -13.40 4.94
N LEU A 212 -9.48 -12.73 3.79
CA LEU A 212 -8.59 -13.20 2.72
C LEU A 212 -7.11 -13.12 3.11
N PHE A 213 -6.69 -12.07 3.82
CA PHE A 213 -5.31 -11.95 4.27
C PHE A 213 -4.99 -12.88 5.44
N GLN A 214 -5.97 -13.15 6.31
CA GLN A 214 -5.84 -14.22 7.30
C GLN A 214 -5.67 -15.59 6.62
N LEU A 215 -6.44 -15.87 5.57
CA LEU A 215 -6.32 -17.11 4.80
C LEU A 215 -4.93 -17.23 4.13
N GLU A 216 -4.39 -16.14 3.58
CA GLU A 216 -3.02 -16.11 3.06
C GLU A 216 -1.99 -16.50 4.14
N GLY A 217 -2.12 -15.93 5.35
CA GLY A 217 -1.28 -16.29 6.50
C GLY A 217 -1.38 -17.76 6.87
N VAL A 218 -2.58 -18.33 6.91
CA VAL A 218 -2.80 -19.77 7.18
C VAL A 218 -2.17 -20.65 6.10
N ILE A 219 -2.31 -20.30 4.82
CA ILE A 219 -1.68 -21.04 3.71
C ILE A 219 -0.15 -20.99 3.83
N ALA A 220 0.41 -19.82 4.14
CA ALA A 220 1.84 -19.64 4.33
C ALA A 220 2.37 -20.47 5.53
N ALA A 221 1.65 -20.49 6.65
CA ALA A 221 1.99 -21.31 7.80
C ALA A 221 1.99 -22.81 7.45
N ARG A 222 0.96 -23.29 6.74
CA ARG A 222 0.89 -24.68 6.28
C ARG A 222 2.00 -25.05 5.30
N LYS A 223 2.44 -24.10 4.47
CA LYS A 223 3.59 -24.29 3.58
C LYS A 223 4.89 -24.48 4.36
N LYS A 224 5.16 -23.60 5.33
CA LYS A 224 6.33 -23.72 6.21
C LYS A 224 6.34 -25.05 6.99
N GLN A 225 5.21 -25.42 7.57
CA GLN A 225 5.06 -26.70 8.29
C GLN A 225 5.37 -27.90 7.40
N MET A 226 4.89 -27.88 6.14
CA MET A 226 5.19 -28.93 5.16
C MET A 226 6.68 -28.98 4.82
N GLU A 227 7.32 -27.83 4.59
CA GLU A 227 8.76 -27.74 4.30
C GLU A 227 9.60 -28.25 5.47
N GLN A 228 9.28 -27.84 6.70
CA GLN A 228 9.93 -28.33 7.92
C GLN A 228 9.80 -29.85 8.10
N GLN A 229 8.60 -30.40 7.85
CA GLN A 229 8.36 -31.85 7.92
C GLN A 229 9.17 -32.61 6.87
N GLN A 230 9.34 -32.06 5.67
CA GLN A 230 10.17 -32.67 4.62
C GLN A 230 11.65 -32.67 5.02
N GLU A 231 12.16 -31.55 5.53
CA GLU A 231 13.54 -31.46 6.00
C GLU A 231 13.83 -32.39 7.19
N GLU A 232 12.88 -32.52 8.11
CA GLU A 232 13.02 -33.44 9.26
C GLU A 232 13.00 -34.90 8.81
N GLN A 233 12.12 -35.24 7.87
CA GLN A 233 12.06 -36.58 7.29
C GLN A 233 13.37 -36.97 6.58
N GLU A 234 13.97 -36.04 5.81
CA GLU A 234 15.26 -36.26 5.16
C GLU A 234 16.40 -36.49 6.17
N LYS A 235 16.31 -35.89 7.36
CA LYS A 235 17.31 -36.04 8.44
C LYS A 235 17.13 -37.32 9.26
N THR A 236 15.90 -37.70 9.60
CA THR A 236 15.63 -38.81 10.53
C THR A 236 15.33 -40.13 9.82
N GLY A 237 14.86 -40.09 8.57
CA GLY A 237 14.40 -41.27 7.84
C GLY A 237 13.10 -41.86 8.36
N GLU A 238 12.39 -41.16 9.25
CA GLU A 238 11.10 -41.59 9.77
C GLU A 238 10.00 -41.56 8.70
N ALA A 239 8.92 -42.32 8.93
CA ALA A 239 7.80 -42.35 8.00
C ALA A 239 7.10 -40.97 7.94
N PRO A 240 6.73 -40.48 6.74
CA PRO A 240 6.13 -39.17 6.59
C PRO A 240 4.78 -39.08 7.30
N VAL A 241 4.56 -37.99 8.03
CA VAL A 241 3.25 -37.64 8.58
C VAL A 241 2.28 -37.39 7.43
N LYS A 242 1.03 -37.82 7.58
CA LYS A 242 0.00 -37.61 6.56
C LYS A 242 -0.18 -36.10 6.29
N PRO A 243 -0.04 -35.62 5.05
CA PRO A 243 -0.12 -34.20 4.76
C PRO A 243 -1.55 -33.66 4.96
N SER A 244 -1.64 -32.40 5.41
CA SER A 244 -2.90 -31.66 5.41
C SER A 244 -3.44 -31.48 3.99
N TRP A 245 -4.74 -31.18 3.84
CA TRP A 245 -5.33 -30.91 2.52
C TRP A 245 -4.55 -29.83 1.75
N THR A 246 -4.22 -28.71 2.41
CA THR A 246 -3.42 -27.64 1.82
C THR A 246 -2.01 -28.10 1.44
N ALA A 247 -1.33 -28.87 2.30
CA ALA A 247 0.00 -29.40 2.00
C ALA A 247 -0.03 -30.34 0.77
N ARG A 248 -1.11 -31.11 0.61
CA ARG A 248 -1.31 -31.97 -0.56
C ARG A 248 -1.51 -31.16 -1.84
N LEU A 249 -2.24 -30.03 -1.77
CA LEU A 249 -2.39 -29.13 -2.90
C LEU A 249 -1.08 -28.40 -3.25
N LEU A 250 -0.33 -27.95 -2.23
CA LEU A 250 0.96 -27.28 -2.39
C LEU A 250 2.01 -28.17 -3.09
N SER A 251 2.01 -29.48 -2.80
CA SER A 251 2.95 -30.46 -3.37
C SER A 251 2.50 -31.07 -4.70
N ASN A 252 1.20 -31.07 -5.02
CA ASN A 252 0.66 -31.65 -6.24
C ASN A 252 0.02 -30.60 -7.16
N HIS A 253 0.83 -30.01 -8.03
CA HIS A 253 0.40 -28.94 -8.94
C HIS A 253 -0.67 -29.40 -9.95
N SER A 254 -0.67 -30.66 -10.37
CA SER A 254 -1.68 -31.21 -11.28
C SER A 254 -3.06 -31.23 -10.61
N LEU A 255 -3.10 -31.76 -9.39
CA LEU A 255 -4.32 -31.79 -8.56
C LEU A 255 -4.82 -30.37 -8.29
N LEU A 256 -3.93 -29.45 -7.88
CA LEU A 256 -4.28 -28.06 -7.64
C LEU A 256 -4.91 -27.39 -8.88
N CYS A 257 -4.27 -27.51 -10.03
CA CYS A 257 -4.80 -26.97 -11.28
C CYS A 257 -6.14 -27.61 -11.67
N SER A 258 -6.32 -28.91 -11.39
CA SER A 258 -7.57 -29.62 -11.64
C SER A 258 -8.69 -29.05 -10.77
N LYS A 259 -8.45 -28.90 -9.45
CA LYS A 259 -9.42 -28.32 -8.52
C LYS A 259 -9.81 -26.91 -8.93
N ILE A 260 -8.87 -26.02 -9.26
CA ILE A 260 -9.19 -24.65 -9.71
C ILE A 260 -10.13 -24.64 -10.92
N ARG A 261 -9.92 -25.53 -11.89
CA ARG A 261 -10.77 -25.62 -13.08
C ARG A 261 -12.16 -26.18 -12.75
N GLU A 262 -12.22 -27.18 -11.88
CA GLU A 262 -13.46 -27.77 -11.38
C GLU A 262 -14.31 -26.71 -10.66
N GLU A 263 -13.77 -26.01 -9.65
CA GLU A 263 -14.58 -25.03 -8.89
C GLU A 263 -14.99 -23.83 -9.75
N ALA A 264 -14.16 -23.44 -10.73
CA ALA A 264 -14.52 -22.38 -11.66
C ALA A 264 -15.67 -22.79 -12.58
N ASP A 265 -15.72 -24.06 -13.00
CA ASP A 265 -16.81 -24.61 -13.78
C ASP A 265 -18.07 -24.77 -12.92
N GLU A 266 -17.94 -25.28 -11.69
CA GLU A 266 -19.06 -25.38 -10.73
C GLU A 266 -19.67 -24.00 -10.43
N LEU A 267 -18.85 -22.96 -10.26
CA LEU A 267 -19.33 -21.59 -10.12
C LEU A 267 -20.17 -21.15 -11.34
N CYS A 268 -19.71 -21.45 -12.57
CA CYS A 268 -20.47 -21.16 -13.78
C CYS A 268 -21.79 -21.96 -13.84
N GLN A 269 -21.75 -23.24 -13.47
CA GLN A 269 -22.92 -24.11 -13.43
C GLN A 269 -23.98 -23.59 -12.46
N THR A 270 -23.61 -22.93 -11.35
CA THR A 270 -24.60 -22.33 -10.44
C THR A 270 -25.50 -21.31 -11.15
N LEU A 271 -24.98 -20.58 -12.13
CA LEU A 271 -25.75 -19.63 -12.93
C LEU A 271 -26.58 -20.35 -14.00
N GLU A 272 -25.97 -21.30 -14.73
CA GLU A 272 -26.61 -22.03 -15.82
C GLU A 272 -27.76 -22.93 -15.34
N GLY A 273 -27.57 -23.55 -14.18
CA GLY A 273 -28.55 -24.38 -13.49
C GLY A 273 -29.58 -23.60 -12.68
N ASN A 274 -29.47 -22.26 -12.63
CA ASN A 274 -30.31 -21.38 -11.81
C ASN A 274 -30.36 -21.84 -10.33
N GLU A 275 -29.19 -22.13 -9.79
CA GLU A 275 -29.00 -22.55 -8.40
C GLU A 275 -29.09 -21.37 -7.42
N THR A 276 -28.97 -21.65 -6.13
CA THR A 276 -29.10 -20.62 -5.09
C THR A 276 -27.87 -19.73 -5.00
N SER A 277 -28.06 -18.51 -4.50
CA SER A 277 -26.95 -17.58 -4.21
C SER A 277 -25.99 -18.13 -3.15
N GLU A 278 -26.46 -18.97 -2.23
CA GLU A 278 -25.62 -19.65 -1.23
C GLU A 278 -24.66 -20.64 -1.90
N ARG A 279 -25.16 -21.44 -2.85
CA ARG A 279 -24.32 -22.38 -3.62
C ARG A 279 -23.28 -21.63 -4.44
N ALA A 280 -23.67 -20.56 -5.15
CA ALA A 280 -22.73 -19.70 -5.88
C ALA A 280 -21.66 -19.07 -4.96
N ALA A 281 -22.03 -18.66 -3.74
CA ALA A 281 -21.08 -18.13 -2.77
C ALA A 281 -20.08 -19.20 -2.29
N SER A 282 -20.54 -20.44 -2.08
CA SER A 282 -19.69 -21.59 -1.74
C SER A 282 -18.68 -21.88 -2.85
N GLU A 283 -19.12 -21.97 -4.10
CA GLU A 283 -18.22 -22.25 -5.23
C GLU A 283 -17.20 -21.15 -5.45
N MET A 284 -17.63 -19.89 -5.30
CA MET A 284 -16.70 -18.77 -5.36
C MET A 284 -15.67 -18.81 -4.23
N ALA A 285 -16.06 -19.25 -3.02
CA ALA A 285 -15.12 -19.41 -1.92
C ALA A 285 -14.06 -20.49 -2.24
N ASP A 286 -14.45 -21.60 -2.86
CA ASP A 286 -13.54 -22.65 -3.26
C ASP A 286 -12.62 -22.22 -4.42
N VAL A 287 -13.13 -21.46 -5.40
CA VAL A 287 -12.30 -20.82 -6.44
C VAL A 287 -11.24 -19.91 -5.80
N LEU A 288 -11.64 -19.05 -4.86
CA LEU A 288 -10.73 -18.14 -4.17
C LEU A 288 -9.68 -18.92 -3.37
N TYR A 289 -10.11 -19.91 -2.59
CA TYR A 289 -9.22 -20.75 -1.78
C TYR A 289 -8.14 -21.43 -2.62
N HIS A 290 -8.53 -22.18 -3.65
CA HIS A 290 -7.58 -22.91 -4.48
C HIS A 290 -6.69 -21.96 -5.28
N SER A 291 -7.22 -20.83 -5.77
CA SER A 291 -6.42 -19.80 -6.43
C SER A 291 -5.36 -19.22 -5.49
N MET A 292 -5.69 -18.95 -4.22
CA MET A 292 -4.74 -18.46 -3.22
C MET A 292 -3.63 -19.48 -2.90
N VAL A 293 -3.95 -20.78 -2.88
CA VAL A 293 -2.92 -21.83 -2.75
C VAL A 293 -1.97 -21.80 -3.95
N LEU A 294 -2.48 -21.58 -5.16
CA LEU A 294 -1.63 -21.41 -6.36
C LEU A 294 -0.74 -20.18 -6.25
N LEU A 295 -1.25 -19.04 -5.76
CA LEU A 295 -0.45 -17.85 -5.54
C LEU A 295 0.70 -18.13 -4.56
N ALA A 296 0.45 -18.87 -3.48
CA ALA A 296 1.48 -19.29 -2.53
C ALA A 296 2.55 -20.22 -3.15
N VAL A 297 2.17 -21.09 -4.08
CA VAL A 297 3.13 -21.88 -4.88
C VAL A 297 3.98 -20.97 -5.76
N LYS A 298 3.39 -19.93 -6.35
CA LYS A 298 4.06 -18.96 -7.23
C LYS A 298 4.83 -17.86 -6.49
N GLY A 299 4.68 -17.75 -5.18
CA GLY A 299 5.26 -16.67 -4.38
C GLY A 299 4.66 -15.30 -4.67
N VAL A 300 3.40 -15.25 -5.11
CA VAL A 300 2.66 -14.00 -5.36
C VAL A 300 1.82 -13.69 -4.13
N LYS A 301 1.85 -12.44 -3.65
CA LYS A 301 1.03 -12.02 -2.50
C LYS A 301 -0.36 -11.59 -2.97
N MET A 302 -1.36 -11.75 -2.11
CA MET A 302 -2.71 -11.23 -2.34
C MET A 302 -2.69 -9.71 -2.53
N GLU A 303 -1.79 -9.00 -1.84
CA GLU A 303 -1.55 -7.56 -2.00
C GLU A 303 -1.22 -7.16 -3.45
N ASP A 304 -0.43 -7.97 -4.16
CA ASP A 304 -0.10 -7.72 -5.57
C ASP A 304 -1.35 -7.87 -6.45
N VAL A 305 -2.18 -8.88 -6.18
CA VAL A 305 -3.43 -9.15 -6.93
C VAL A 305 -4.43 -8.01 -6.78
N VAL A 306 -4.68 -7.57 -5.55
CA VAL A 306 -5.59 -6.45 -5.27
C VAL A 306 -5.02 -5.14 -5.82
N GLY A 307 -3.70 -4.95 -5.81
CA GLY A 307 -3.06 -3.82 -6.48
C GLY A 307 -3.32 -3.80 -7.99
N HIS A 308 -3.25 -4.96 -8.65
CA HIS A 308 -3.64 -5.08 -10.05
C HIS A 308 -5.13 -4.79 -10.29
N LEU A 309 -6.02 -5.20 -9.38
CA LEU A 309 -7.45 -4.85 -9.46
C LEU A 309 -7.68 -3.36 -9.28
N ARG A 310 -7.03 -2.74 -8.29
CA ARG A 310 -7.12 -1.30 -8.01
C ARG A 310 -6.75 -0.46 -9.23
N ASN A 311 -5.67 -0.82 -9.91
CA ASN A 311 -5.23 -0.13 -11.14
C ASN A 311 -6.28 -0.18 -12.26
N ARG A 312 -7.18 -1.17 -12.27
CA ARG A 312 -8.28 -1.26 -13.25
C ARG A 312 -9.45 -0.36 -12.91
N PHE A 313 -9.69 -0.02 -11.64
CA PHE A 313 -10.77 0.91 -11.29
C PHE A 313 -10.45 2.35 -11.71
N SER A 314 -9.17 2.70 -11.79
CA SER A 314 -8.70 4.01 -12.22
C SER A 314 -8.67 4.20 -13.75
N MET A 315 -8.95 3.15 -14.54
CA MET A 315 -9.01 3.19 -15.99
C MET A 315 -10.38 2.68 -16.47
N SER A 316 -11.06 3.40 -17.36
CA SER A 316 -12.30 2.83 -17.92
C SER A 316 -11.97 1.52 -18.65
N GLY A 317 -12.87 0.55 -18.65
CA GLY A 317 -12.64 -0.75 -19.34
C GLY A 317 -12.40 -0.62 -20.86
N ILE A 318 -12.68 0.56 -21.43
CA ILE A 318 -12.36 0.93 -22.81
C ILE A 318 -10.88 1.37 -22.91
N ASP A 319 -10.41 2.19 -21.98
CA ASP A 319 -9.01 2.65 -21.92
C ASP A 319 -8.04 1.51 -21.60
N GLU A 320 -8.45 0.56 -20.73
CA GLU A 320 -7.67 -0.63 -20.40
C GLU A 320 -7.47 -1.52 -21.64
N LYS A 321 -8.53 -1.80 -22.39
CA LYS A 321 -8.46 -2.58 -23.63
C LYS A 321 -7.60 -1.89 -24.70
N ALA A 322 -7.65 -0.56 -24.79
CA ALA A 322 -6.84 0.22 -25.72
C ALA A 322 -5.35 0.23 -25.35
N SER A 323 -5.00 0.02 -24.08
CA SER A 323 -3.61 0.01 -23.59
C SER A 323 -2.87 -1.32 -23.81
N ARG A 324 -3.59 -2.40 -24.14
CA ARG A 324 -2.97 -3.70 -24.43
C ARG A 324 -2.29 -3.67 -25.80
N SER A 325 -0.98 -3.91 -25.84
CA SER A 325 -0.26 -4.08 -27.11
C SER A 325 -0.89 -5.24 -27.92
N PRO A 326 -1.08 -5.09 -29.24
CA PRO A 326 -1.70 -6.14 -30.05
C PRO A 326 -0.88 -7.42 -29.92
N LYS A 327 -1.53 -8.52 -29.52
CA LYS A 327 -0.92 -9.85 -29.57
C LYS A 327 -0.48 -10.08 -31.02
N ASN A 328 0.83 -10.21 -31.25
CA ASN A 328 1.35 -10.72 -32.51
C ASN A 328 0.71 -12.09 -32.74
N LYS A 329 -0.21 -12.15 -33.71
CA LYS A 329 -0.66 -13.41 -34.29
C LYS A 329 0.52 -13.92 -35.12
N HIS A 330 1.24 -14.91 -34.59
CA HIS A 330 2.03 -15.83 -35.40
C HIS A 330 1.17 -17.04 -35.73
#